data_AF-A0A2E2K230-F1
#
_entry.id   AF-A0A2E2K230-F1
#
_cell.length_a   1.000
_cell.length_b   1.000
_cell.length_c   1.000
_cell.angle_alpha   90.00
_cell.angle_beta   90.00
_cell.angle_gamma   90.00
#
_symmetry.space_group_name_H-M   'P 1'
#
loop_
_entity.id
_entity.type
_entity.pdbx_description
1 polymer ?
#
loop_
_entity_poly.entity_id
_entity_poly.type
_entity_poly.pdbx_seq_one_letter_code
_entity_poly.pdbx_strand_id
1 'polypeptide(L)'
;MAFWDVFNGDADGICSLVQLRNAEPRESTLITGVKRDIALLSQVQAAQGDQITVLDVSMDKNKEALFAVLEQGAEVFYSDHHFAGDIPEHDRLTALINTASDVCTSLLVNGHLKGQFAEWAVTGAFGDNLRNSAQAAAKPLNLSEAKIEQLENLGIYINYNGYGSNLEDLHFHPAELYRQVAGYASPFDFISDNREAFEKLEHGYQA
;
A
#
# COMPACT_ATOMS: atom_id res chain seq x y z
N MET A 1 -7.96 19.35 11.17
CA MET A 1 -8.16 18.30 10.17
C MET A 1 -6.90 18.19 9.34
N ALA A 2 -6.05 17.28 9.76
CA ALA A 2 -4.91 16.76 9.02
C ALA A 2 -5.27 15.40 8.41
N PHE A 3 -4.47 15.00 7.41
CA PHE A 3 -4.56 13.69 6.80
C PHE A 3 -3.28 12.91 7.12
N TRP A 4 -3.45 11.66 7.54
CA TRP A 4 -2.36 10.74 7.82
C TRP A 4 -2.51 9.52 6.93
N ASP A 5 -1.46 9.15 6.21
CA ASP A 5 -1.40 7.88 5.48
C ASP A 5 -0.33 7.02 6.16
N VAL A 6 -0.78 5.93 6.77
CA VAL A 6 0.02 4.94 7.51
C VAL A 6 0.05 3.66 6.69
N PHE A 7 1.20 3.24 6.20
CA PHE A 7 1.27 2.11 5.27
C PHE A 7 2.60 1.36 5.34
N ASN A 8 2.55 0.04 5.10
CA ASN A 8 3.77 -0.75 4.92
C ASN A 8 4.60 -0.25 3.74
N GLY A 9 5.92 -0.24 3.87
CA GLY A 9 6.82 0.25 2.84
C GLY A 9 7.15 -0.75 1.73
N ASP A 10 6.44 -1.87 1.66
CA ASP A 10 6.54 -2.84 0.59
C ASP A 10 5.62 -2.53 -0.60
N ALA A 11 5.53 -3.46 -1.55
CA ALA A 11 4.70 -3.28 -2.73
C ALA A 11 3.21 -3.19 -2.42
N ASP A 12 2.70 -3.93 -1.43
CA ASP A 12 1.27 -4.01 -1.18
C ASP A 12 0.77 -2.72 -0.51
N GLY A 13 1.47 -2.25 0.52
CA GLY A 13 1.19 -0.95 1.15
C GLY A 13 1.31 0.23 0.19
N ILE A 14 2.40 0.29 -0.61
CA ILE A 14 2.63 1.39 -1.56
C ILE A 14 1.58 1.38 -2.67
N CYS A 15 1.34 0.25 -3.34
CA CYS A 15 0.40 0.18 -4.46
C CYS A 15 -1.04 0.45 -4.00
N SER A 16 -1.41 0.02 -2.79
CA SER A 16 -2.69 0.37 -2.16
C SER A 16 -2.87 1.87 -2.00
N LEU A 17 -1.86 2.57 -1.48
CA LEU A 17 -1.93 4.01 -1.27
C LEU A 17 -1.98 4.78 -2.59
N VAL A 18 -1.19 4.38 -3.58
CA VAL A 18 -1.19 4.99 -4.93
C VAL A 18 -2.59 4.93 -5.54
N GLN A 19 -3.27 3.79 -5.45
CA GLN A 19 -4.65 3.65 -5.92
C GLN A 19 -5.59 4.66 -5.24
N LEU A 20 -5.55 4.74 -3.90
CA LEU A 20 -6.41 5.66 -3.14
C LEU A 20 -6.12 7.13 -3.47
N ARG A 21 -4.86 7.52 -3.63
CA ARG A 21 -4.47 8.92 -3.82
C ARG A 21 -4.60 9.39 -5.27
N ASN A 22 -4.65 8.47 -6.23
CA ASN A 22 -5.13 8.78 -7.57
C ASN A 22 -6.65 8.93 -7.63
N ALA A 23 -7.42 8.15 -6.85
CA ALA A 23 -8.87 8.28 -6.76
C ALA A 23 -9.30 9.54 -6.00
N GLU A 24 -8.57 9.84 -4.92
CA GLU A 24 -8.84 10.93 -4.00
C GLU A 24 -7.53 11.63 -3.62
N PRO A 25 -7.10 12.58 -4.48
CA PRO A 25 -5.88 13.35 -4.23
C PRO A 25 -5.98 14.18 -2.96
N ARG A 26 -4.95 14.08 -2.11
CA ARG A 26 -4.80 14.91 -0.93
C ARG A 26 -3.35 14.92 -0.47
N GLU A 27 -2.97 16.00 0.19
CA GLU A 27 -1.70 16.10 0.91
C GLU A 27 -1.85 15.47 2.29
N SER A 28 -0.95 14.54 2.62
CA SER A 28 -0.97 13.80 3.87
C SER A 28 0.43 13.69 4.48
N THR A 29 0.48 13.53 5.80
CA THR A 29 1.68 13.10 6.49
C THR A 29 1.83 11.60 6.31
N LEU A 30 2.97 11.17 5.76
CA LEU A 30 3.26 9.77 5.48
C LEU A 30 3.97 9.13 6.69
N ILE A 31 3.43 8.02 7.19
CA ILE A 31 4.05 7.17 8.20
C ILE A 31 4.27 5.79 7.57
N THR A 32 5.52 5.43 7.35
CA THR A 32 5.90 4.18 6.68
C THR A 32 7.30 3.76 7.12
N GLY A 33 7.61 2.48 6.95
CA GLY A 33 8.87 1.86 7.35
C GLY A 33 9.23 0.67 6.48
N VAL A 34 10.32 -0.02 6.82
CA VAL A 34 10.67 -1.31 6.20
C VAL A 34 9.54 -2.34 6.37
N LYS A 35 9.53 -3.42 5.58
CA LYS A 35 8.46 -4.44 5.61
C LYS A 35 8.19 -5.03 7.00
N ARG A 36 9.22 -5.11 7.84
CA ARG A 36 9.15 -5.63 9.21
C ARG A 36 8.66 -4.63 10.25
N ASP A 37 8.54 -3.35 9.90
CA ASP A 37 8.02 -2.31 10.79
C ASP A 37 6.49 -2.29 10.71
N ILE A 38 5.87 -3.00 11.65
CA ILE A 38 4.44 -3.32 11.60
C ILE A 38 3.61 -2.54 12.64
N ALA A 39 4.22 -1.69 13.47
CA ALA A 39 3.55 -0.94 14.55
C ALA A 39 3.46 0.57 14.23
N LEU A 40 3.24 0.90 12.96
CA LEU A 40 3.34 2.25 12.41
C LEU A 40 2.30 3.23 12.95
N LEU A 41 1.08 2.78 13.27
CA LEU A 41 -0.01 3.69 13.70
C LEU A 41 0.30 4.42 15.01
N SER A 42 1.17 3.83 15.85
CA SER A 42 1.62 4.44 17.11
C SER A 42 2.35 5.77 16.94
N GLN A 43 2.84 6.08 15.74
CA GLN A 43 3.55 7.32 15.43
C GLN A 43 2.60 8.48 15.11
N VAL A 44 1.29 8.20 14.92
CA VAL A 44 0.30 9.23 14.57
C VAL A 44 -0.07 10.06 15.80
N GLN A 45 0.06 11.38 15.67
CA GLN A 45 -0.41 12.35 16.66
C GLN A 45 -1.78 12.89 16.23
N ALA A 46 -2.83 12.10 16.47
CA ALA A 46 -4.18 12.42 16.04
C ALA A 46 -4.79 13.58 16.83
N ALA A 47 -5.53 14.44 16.14
CA ALA A 47 -6.45 15.40 16.71
C ALA A 47 -7.90 15.14 16.26
N GLN A 48 -8.85 15.75 16.96
CA GLN A 48 -10.27 15.62 16.63
C GLN A 48 -10.54 16.04 15.18
N GLY A 49 -11.24 15.17 14.44
CA GLY A 49 -11.60 15.40 13.04
C GLY A 49 -10.45 15.19 12.05
N ASP A 50 -9.30 14.66 12.46
CA ASP A 50 -8.30 14.17 11.53
C ASP A 50 -8.77 12.89 10.83
N GLN A 51 -8.27 12.66 9.61
CA GLN A 51 -8.54 11.44 8.86
C GLN A 51 -7.26 10.63 8.70
N ILE A 52 -7.34 9.36 9.06
CA ILE A 52 -6.21 8.43 9.07
C ILE A 52 -6.53 7.27 8.14
N THR A 53 -5.68 7.04 7.16
CA THR A 53 -5.71 5.87 6.29
C THR A 53 -4.63 4.91 6.77
N VAL A 54 -5.00 3.66 7.08
CA VAL A 54 -4.07 2.62 7.53
C VAL A 54 -4.13 1.46 6.56
N LEU A 55 -2.99 1.10 5.98
CA LEU A 55 -2.87 0.12 4.89
C LEU A 55 -1.78 -0.90 5.20
N ASP A 56 -2.12 -2.18 5.00
CA ASP A 56 -1.15 -3.27 4.98
C ASP A 56 -0.29 -3.43 6.24
N VAL A 57 -0.85 -3.05 7.38
CA VAL A 57 -0.26 -3.32 8.69
C VAL A 57 -1.31 -3.97 9.57
N SER A 58 -0.91 -5.07 10.23
CA SER A 58 -1.81 -5.85 11.07
C SER A 58 -2.56 -4.99 12.09
N MET A 59 -3.90 -5.03 12.04
CA MET A 59 -4.73 -4.37 13.06
C MET A 59 -4.47 -4.91 14.46
N ASP A 60 -4.19 -6.21 14.61
CA ASP A 60 -3.81 -6.81 15.90
C ASP A 60 -2.59 -6.10 16.50
N LYS A 61 -1.57 -5.82 15.68
CA LYS A 61 -0.34 -5.14 16.11
C LYS A 61 -0.51 -3.66 16.38
N ASN A 62 -1.54 -3.04 15.80
CA ASN A 62 -1.82 -1.62 15.94
C ASN A 62 -3.04 -1.34 16.82
N LYS A 63 -3.61 -2.34 17.50
CA LYS A 63 -4.91 -2.26 18.17
C LYS A 63 -4.95 -1.16 19.25
N GLU A 64 -3.92 -1.07 20.08
CA GLU A 64 -3.84 -0.02 21.11
C GLU A 64 -3.77 1.38 20.49
N ALA A 65 -2.95 1.54 19.44
CA ALA A 65 -2.84 2.82 18.73
C ALA A 65 -4.15 3.18 18.01
N LEU A 66 -4.86 2.20 17.45
CA LEU A 66 -6.16 2.37 16.81
C LEU A 66 -7.21 2.90 17.81
N PHE A 67 -7.31 2.30 18.99
CA PHE A 67 -8.19 2.82 20.04
C PHE A 67 -7.82 4.24 20.42
N ALA A 68 -6.53 4.53 20.63
CA ALA A 68 -6.07 5.85 21.01
C ALA A 68 -6.47 6.92 19.99
N VAL A 69 -6.26 6.70 18.69
CA VAL A 69 -6.62 7.70 17.67
C VAL A 69 -8.15 7.87 17.52
N LEU A 70 -8.92 6.79 17.67
CA LEU A 70 -10.39 6.85 17.64
C LEU A 70 -10.95 7.63 18.84
N GLU A 71 -10.38 7.44 20.04
CA GLU A 71 -10.74 8.19 21.26
C GLU A 71 -10.45 9.69 21.14
N GLN A 72 -9.38 10.06 20.42
CA GLN A 72 -9.09 11.47 20.09
C GLN A 72 -10.06 12.07 19.07
N GLY A 73 -10.98 11.27 18.53
CA GLY A 73 -12.01 11.75 17.61
C GLY A 73 -11.57 11.78 16.15
N ALA A 74 -10.53 11.02 15.78
CA ALA A 74 -10.16 10.82 14.38
C ALA A 74 -11.13 9.86 13.67
N GLU A 75 -11.21 10.01 12.35
CA GLU A 75 -11.83 9.05 11.43
C GLU A 75 -10.76 8.16 10.84
N VAL A 76 -10.97 6.84 10.87
CA VAL A 76 -9.99 5.85 10.43
C VAL A 76 -10.59 4.99 9.32
N PHE A 77 -9.91 4.98 8.17
CA PHE A 77 -10.06 3.93 7.16
C PHE A 77 -8.92 2.94 7.32
N TYR A 78 -9.25 1.67 7.54
CA TYR A 78 -8.28 0.60 7.78
C TYR A 78 -8.49 -0.50 6.75
N SER A 79 -7.52 -0.75 5.87
CA SER A 79 -7.56 -1.85 4.90
C SER A 79 -6.35 -2.74 5.09
N ASP A 80 -6.58 -4.03 5.33
CA ASP A 80 -5.51 -4.96 5.66
C ASP A 80 -5.96 -6.41 5.44
N HIS A 81 -5.01 -7.28 5.13
CA HIS A 81 -5.22 -8.72 4.92
C HIS A 81 -4.59 -9.59 6.00
N HIS A 82 -3.83 -9.01 6.93
CA HIS A 82 -3.27 -9.74 8.06
C HIS A 82 -4.34 -10.08 9.11
N PHE A 83 -3.97 -10.95 10.05
CA PHE A 83 -4.82 -11.23 11.21
C PHE A 83 -5.12 -9.92 11.98
N ALA A 84 -6.40 -9.64 12.19
CA ALA A 84 -6.88 -8.41 12.82
C ALA A 84 -7.31 -8.59 14.29
N GLY A 85 -7.44 -9.83 14.77
CA GLY A 85 -8.10 -10.10 16.05
C GLY A 85 -9.57 -9.60 16.06
N ASP A 86 -10.07 -9.23 17.24
CA ASP A 86 -11.39 -8.60 17.33
C ASP A 86 -11.33 -7.17 16.79
N ILE A 87 -12.11 -6.90 15.75
CA ILE A 87 -12.23 -5.57 15.13
C ILE A 87 -13.12 -4.69 16.03
N PRO A 88 -12.69 -3.49 16.44
CA PRO A 88 -13.51 -2.58 17.25
C PRO A 88 -14.78 -2.14 16.52
N GLU A 89 -15.92 -2.19 17.20
CA GLU A 89 -17.14 -1.54 16.70
C GLU A 89 -17.10 -0.05 17.06
N HIS A 90 -16.98 0.82 16.05
CA HIS A 90 -16.89 2.26 16.28
C HIS A 90 -17.34 3.04 15.04
N ASP A 91 -18.19 4.06 15.22
CA ASP A 91 -18.81 4.83 14.11
C ASP A 91 -17.79 5.57 13.22
N ARG A 92 -16.60 5.85 13.75
CA ARG A 92 -15.49 6.50 13.04
C ARG A 92 -14.46 5.52 12.48
N LEU A 93 -14.73 4.21 12.50
CA LEU A 93 -13.86 3.20 11.90
C LEU A 93 -14.55 2.55 10.70
N THR A 94 -13.93 2.68 9.53
CA THR A 94 -14.21 1.84 8.37
C THR A 94 -13.11 0.79 8.26
N ALA A 95 -13.44 -0.47 8.53
CA ALA A 95 -12.51 -1.59 8.45
C ALA A 95 -12.80 -2.48 7.23
N LEU A 96 -11.87 -2.53 6.29
CA LEU A 96 -11.85 -3.41 5.13
C LEU A 96 -10.83 -4.53 5.37
N ILE A 97 -11.26 -5.59 6.06
CA ILE A 97 -10.39 -6.69 6.47
C ILE A 97 -10.79 -7.99 5.76
N ASN A 98 -9.83 -8.67 5.15
CA ASN A 98 -10.01 -10.01 4.62
C ASN A 98 -8.72 -10.82 4.73
N THR A 99 -8.74 -11.87 5.56
CA THR A 99 -7.54 -12.66 5.87
C THR A 99 -7.40 -13.91 4.98
N ALA A 100 -8.08 -13.96 3.84
CA ALA A 100 -7.92 -15.04 2.89
C ALA A 100 -6.50 -15.00 2.29
N SER A 101 -5.88 -16.18 2.15
CA SER A 101 -4.49 -16.31 1.71
C SER A 101 -4.23 -15.88 0.27
N ASP A 102 -5.28 -15.64 -0.50
CA ASP A 102 -5.26 -15.20 -1.90
C ASP A 102 -5.67 -13.73 -2.08
N VAL A 103 -5.74 -12.97 -0.98
CA VAL A 103 -6.05 -11.54 -0.95
C VAL A 103 -4.88 -10.77 -0.35
N CYS A 104 -4.59 -9.60 -0.92
CA CYS A 104 -3.70 -8.59 -0.38
C CYS A 104 -4.43 -7.23 -0.30
N THR A 105 -3.86 -6.27 0.42
CA THR A 105 -4.40 -4.92 0.62
C THR A 105 -4.66 -4.20 -0.70
N SER A 106 -3.79 -4.38 -1.70
CA SER A 106 -3.93 -3.76 -3.02
C SER A 106 -5.18 -4.23 -3.75
N LEU A 107 -5.55 -5.51 -3.58
CA LEU A 107 -6.79 -6.07 -4.14
C LEU A 107 -8.03 -5.62 -3.37
N LEU A 108 -7.92 -5.45 -2.05
CA LEU A 108 -9.01 -4.89 -1.23
C LEU A 108 -9.34 -3.45 -1.65
N VAL A 109 -8.31 -2.61 -1.76
CA VAL A 109 -8.44 -1.24 -2.24
C VAL A 109 -9.01 -1.20 -3.66
N ASN A 110 -8.55 -2.09 -4.54
CA ASN A 110 -9.11 -2.18 -5.90
C ASN A 110 -10.60 -2.49 -5.92
N GLY A 111 -11.05 -3.40 -5.05
CA GLY A 111 -12.46 -3.72 -4.86
C GLY A 111 -13.26 -2.50 -4.35
N HIS A 112 -12.72 -1.79 -3.37
CA HIS A 112 -13.31 -0.56 -2.83
C HIS A 112 -13.46 0.52 -3.91
N LEU A 113 -12.44 0.70 -4.76
CA LEU A 113 -12.42 1.66 -5.87
C LEU A 113 -13.08 1.13 -7.15
N LYS A 114 -13.70 -0.05 -7.11
CA LYS A 114 -14.41 -0.67 -8.24
C LYS A 114 -13.54 -0.80 -9.50
N GLY A 115 -12.25 -1.09 -9.34
CA GLY A 115 -11.34 -1.34 -10.46
C GLY A 115 -10.73 -0.10 -11.11
N GLN A 116 -10.92 1.10 -10.57
CA GLN A 116 -10.50 2.35 -11.22
C GLN A 116 -8.99 2.41 -11.53
N PHE A 117 -8.15 1.80 -10.67
CA PHE A 117 -6.68 1.77 -10.79
C PHE A 117 -6.13 0.34 -10.74
N ALA A 118 -6.83 -0.61 -11.37
CA ALA A 118 -6.56 -2.04 -11.27
C ALA A 118 -5.15 -2.47 -11.71
N GLU A 119 -4.45 -1.71 -12.54
CA GLU A 119 -3.06 -1.99 -12.91
C GLU A 119 -2.11 -1.90 -11.70
N TRP A 120 -2.32 -0.92 -10.81
CA TRP A 120 -1.61 -0.84 -9.54
C TRP A 120 -2.00 -1.97 -8.59
N ALA A 121 -3.27 -2.38 -8.60
CA ALA A 121 -3.72 -3.52 -7.81
C ALA A 121 -3.03 -4.83 -8.21
N VAL A 122 -2.91 -5.07 -9.52
CA VAL A 122 -2.19 -6.21 -10.10
C VAL A 122 -0.71 -6.16 -9.73
N THR A 123 -0.09 -4.97 -9.82
CA THR A 123 1.32 -4.75 -9.45
C THR A 123 1.56 -5.11 -7.98
N GLY A 124 0.72 -4.59 -7.07
CA GLY A 124 0.80 -4.90 -5.64
C GLY A 124 0.62 -6.38 -5.35
N ALA A 125 -0.36 -7.04 -6.00
CA ALA A 125 -0.60 -8.48 -5.83
C ALA A 125 0.58 -9.35 -6.32
N PHE A 126 1.28 -8.96 -7.40
CA PHE A 126 2.52 -9.64 -7.78
C PHE A 126 3.64 -9.41 -6.75
N GLY A 127 3.78 -8.17 -6.25
CA GLY A 127 4.75 -7.83 -5.23
C GLY A 127 4.56 -8.61 -3.93
N ASP A 128 3.31 -8.87 -3.53
CA ASP A 128 2.97 -9.72 -2.38
C ASP A 128 2.98 -11.23 -2.70
N ASN A 129 3.57 -11.62 -3.85
CA ASN A 129 3.72 -13.00 -4.29
C ASN A 129 2.40 -13.76 -4.51
N LEU A 130 1.29 -13.05 -4.79
CA LEU A 130 -0.02 -13.62 -5.10
C LEU A 130 -0.24 -13.77 -6.61
N ARG A 131 0.65 -14.50 -7.29
CA ARG A 131 0.69 -14.61 -8.77
C ARG A 131 -0.67 -14.99 -9.39
N ASN A 132 -1.39 -15.94 -8.80
CA ASN A 132 -2.69 -16.38 -9.32
C ASN A 132 -3.76 -15.29 -9.19
N SER A 133 -3.79 -14.59 -8.06
CA SER A 133 -4.72 -13.49 -7.80
C SER A 133 -4.43 -12.29 -8.70
N ALA A 134 -3.15 -11.95 -8.88
CA ALA A 134 -2.71 -10.91 -9.80
C ALA A 134 -3.13 -11.22 -11.25
N GLN A 135 -2.92 -12.46 -11.72
CA GLN A 135 -3.38 -12.89 -13.03
C GLN A 135 -4.91 -12.82 -13.17
N ALA A 136 -5.66 -13.22 -12.14
CA ALA A 136 -7.12 -13.13 -12.15
C ALA A 136 -7.59 -11.67 -12.24
N ALA A 137 -6.97 -10.77 -11.47
CA ALA A 137 -7.25 -9.33 -11.47
C ALA A 137 -6.84 -8.65 -12.79
N ALA A 138 -5.85 -9.18 -13.52
CA ALA A 138 -5.41 -8.65 -14.81
C ALA A 138 -6.35 -9.03 -15.98
N LYS A 139 -7.13 -10.11 -15.87
CA LYS A 139 -8.00 -10.60 -16.98
C LYS A 139 -8.92 -9.52 -17.57
N PRO A 140 -9.64 -8.70 -16.77
CA PRO A 140 -10.54 -7.68 -17.31
C PRO A 140 -9.81 -6.54 -18.04
N LEU A 141 -8.49 -6.37 -17.81
CA LEU A 141 -7.68 -5.30 -18.38
C LEU A 141 -7.26 -5.58 -19.83
N ASN A 142 -7.39 -6.83 -20.30
CA ASN A 142 -7.02 -7.26 -21.66
C ASN A 142 -5.57 -6.86 -22.04
N LEU A 143 -4.65 -6.94 -21.08
CA LEU A 143 -3.23 -6.63 -21.29
C LEU A 143 -2.52 -7.76 -22.05
N SER A 144 -1.48 -7.41 -22.81
CA SER A 144 -0.58 -8.40 -23.39
C SER A 144 0.27 -9.08 -22.31
N GLU A 145 0.79 -10.26 -22.61
CA GLU A 145 1.69 -10.99 -21.71
C GLU A 145 2.90 -10.13 -21.31
N ALA A 146 3.49 -9.40 -22.27
CA ALA A 146 4.60 -8.48 -21.99
C ALA A 146 4.24 -7.36 -21.00
N LYS A 147 3.01 -6.83 -21.07
CA LYS A 147 2.54 -5.83 -20.10
C LYS A 147 2.31 -6.45 -18.73
N ILE A 148 1.77 -7.66 -18.66
CA ILE A 148 1.60 -8.39 -17.39
C ILE A 148 2.97 -8.65 -16.74
N GLU A 149 3.97 -9.06 -17.53
CA GLU A 149 5.34 -9.26 -17.06
C GLU A 149 5.96 -7.95 -16.53
N GLN A 150 5.70 -6.81 -17.18
CA GLN A 150 6.13 -5.51 -16.65
C GLN A 150 5.52 -5.18 -15.28
N LEU A 151 4.23 -5.45 -15.08
CA LEU A 151 3.57 -5.26 -13.78
C LEU A 151 4.14 -6.20 -12.71
N GLU A 152 4.40 -7.46 -13.09
CA GLU A 152 5.01 -8.45 -12.21
C GLU A 152 6.41 -8.02 -11.76
N ASN A 153 7.27 -7.66 -12.70
CA ASN A 153 8.62 -7.19 -12.41
C ASN A 153 8.61 -5.94 -11.52
N LEU A 154 7.78 -4.94 -11.84
CA LEU A 154 7.65 -3.75 -11.01
C LEU A 154 7.22 -4.08 -9.58
N GLY A 155 6.20 -4.94 -9.41
CA GLY A 155 5.73 -5.37 -8.10
C GLY A 155 6.83 -6.05 -7.30
N ILE A 156 7.59 -6.95 -7.93
CA ILE A 156 8.74 -7.64 -7.31
C ILE A 156 9.80 -6.63 -6.87
N TYR A 157 10.15 -5.65 -7.71
CA TYR A 157 11.21 -4.69 -7.39
C TYR A 157 10.82 -3.74 -6.26
N ILE A 158 9.58 -3.26 -6.24
CA ILE A 158 9.07 -2.44 -5.13
C ILE A 158 9.06 -3.26 -3.83
N ASN A 159 8.59 -4.51 -3.87
CA ASN A 159 8.59 -5.37 -2.68
C ASN A 159 10.02 -5.65 -2.19
N TYR A 160 10.97 -5.84 -3.12
CA TYR A 160 12.37 -6.04 -2.77
C TYR A 160 12.96 -4.87 -1.98
N ASN A 161 12.64 -3.64 -2.40
CA ASN A 161 13.05 -2.43 -1.70
C ASN A 161 12.60 -2.41 -0.23
N GLY A 162 11.54 -3.14 0.14
CA GLY A 162 11.04 -3.22 1.51
C GLY A 162 11.82 -4.14 2.47
N TYR A 163 12.73 -5.01 2.00
CA TYR A 163 13.34 -6.07 2.81
C TYR A 163 14.57 -5.67 3.66
N GLY A 164 15.04 -4.42 3.59
CA GLY A 164 16.22 -4.00 4.37
C GLY A 164 16.02 -4.11 5.89
N SER A 165 17.13 -4.20 6.63
CA SER A 165 17.06 -4.29 8.09
C SER A 165 16.71 -2.92 8.71
N ASN A 166 17.19 -1.85 8.10
CA ASN A 166 16.87 -0.47 8.47
C ASN A 166 16.58 0.34 7.20
N LEU A 167 16.19 1.60 7.37
CA LEU A 167 15.83 2.47 6.24
C LEU A 167 17.04 2.83 5.38
N GLU A 168 18.22 2.88 5.98
CA GLU A 168 19.49 3.18 5.31
C GLU A 168 19.96 2.04 4.39
N ASP A 169 19.49 0.82 4.62
CA ASP A 169 19.77 -0.34 3.77
C ASP A 169 18.93 -0.37 2.49
N LEU A 170 17.88 0.46 2.38
CA LEU A 170 16.96 0.45 1.25
C LEU A 170 17.51 1.29 0.08
N HIS A 171 17.16 0.90 -1.15
CA HIS A 171 17.46 1.72 -2.33
C HIS A 171 16.66 3.02 -2.31
N PHE A 172 15.44 2.98 -1.76
CA PHE A 172 14.60 4.12 -1.49
C PHE A 172 14.02 4.03 -0.09
N HIS A 173 14.00 5.17 0.61
CA HIS A 173 13.09 5.32 1.74
C HIS A 173 11.65 5.13 1.23
N PRO A 174 10.76 4.37 1.90
CA PRO A 174 9.47 3.99 1.32
C PRO A 174 8.55 5.20 1.05
N ALA A 175 8.60 6.22 1.91
CA ALA A 175 7.91 7.49 1.66
C ALA A 175 8.39 8.21 0.40
N GLU A 176 9.68 8.11 0.07
CA GLU A 176 10.22 8.68 -1.17
C GLU A 176 9.82 7.84 -2.37
N LEU A 177 9.92 6.51 -2.27
CA LEU A 177 9.44 5.60 -3.32
C LEU A 177 7.98 5.84 -3.65
N TYR A 178 7.11 5.93 -2.63
CA TYR A 178 5.71 6.30 -2.81
C TYR A 178 5.56 7.61 -3.58
N ARG A 179 6.31 8.66 -3.22
CA ARG A 179 6.25 9.96 -3.95
C ARG A 179 6.72 9.84 -5.41
N GLN A 180 7.65 8.94 -5.72
CA GLN A 180 8.09 8.68 -7.10
C GLN A 180 6.97 8.04 -7.96
N VAL A 181 6.06 7.27 -7.35
CA VAL A 181 5.00 6.54 -8.07
C VAL A 181 3.62 7.20 -7.96
N ALA A 182 3.34 7.98 -6.92
CA ALA A 182 2.01 8.49 -6.58
C ALA A 182 1.35 9.34 -7.67
N GLY A 183 2.15 10.05 -8.48
CA GLY A 183 1.66 10.90 -9.57
C GLY A 183 1.19 10.14 -10.81
N TYR A 184 1.39 8.82 -10.87
CA TYR A 184 1.09 8.01 -12.05
C TYR A 184 -0.19 7.20 -11.85
N ALA A 185 -1.22 7.48 -12.65
CA ALA A 185 -2.45 6.70 -12.66
C ALA A 185 -2.24 5.25 -13.14
N SER A 186 -1.25 5.06 -14.02
CA SER A 186 -0.82 3.75 -14.52
C SER A 186 0.64 3.47 -14.15
N PRO A 187 0.99 2.25 -13.69
CA PRO A 187 2.38 1.83 -13.52
C PRO A 187 3.18 1.86 -14.82
N PHE A 188 2.54 1.75 -15.99
CA PHE A 188 3.24 1.84 -17.28
C PHE A 188 3.77 3.26 -17.55
N ASP A 189 3.04 4.27 -17.10
CA ASP A 189 3.48 5.66 -17.19
C ASP A 189 4.68 5.89 -16.28
N PHE A 190 4.66 5.34 -15.05
CA PHE A 190 5.84 5.38 -14.15
C PHE A 190 7.08 4.73 -14.78
N ILE A 191 6.94 3.52 -15.34
CA ILE A 191 8.04 2.78 -15.97
C ILE A 191 8.65 3.55 -17.13
N SER A 192 7.83 4.28 -17.90
CA SER A 192 8.28 4.99 -19.10
C SER A 192 8.82 6.39 -18.79
N ASP A 193 8.13 7.17 -17.96
CA ASP A 193 8.46 8.56 -17.67
C ASP A 193 9.53 8.70 -16.58
N ASN A 194 9.49 7.85 -15.54
CA ASN A 194 10.46 7.86 -14.44
C ASN A 194 11.43 6.68 -14.53
N ARG A 195 12.06 6.56 -15.70
CA ARG A 195 12.96 5.45 -16.04
C ARG A 195 14.13 5.30 -15.07
N GLU A 196 14.67 6.41 -14.56
CA GLU A 196 15.78 6.38 -13.59
C GLU A 196 15.37 5.68 -12.28
N ALA A 197 14.19 6.01 -11.74
CA ALA A 197 13.70 5.36 -10.52
C ALA A 197 13.39 3.87 -10.77
N PHE A 198 12.80 3.55 -11.91
CA PHE A 198 12.55 2.16 -12.31
C PHE A 198 13.85 1.35 -12.42
N GLU A 199 14.85 1.84 -13.16
CA GLU A 199 16.15 1.16 -13.32
C GLU A 199 16.88 1.02 -11.97
N LYS A 200 16.74 1.99 -11.06
CA LYS A 200 17.30 1.89 -9.71
C LYS A 200 16.65 0.76 -8.89
N LEU A 201 15.33 0.58 -8.99
CA LEU A 201 14.62 -0.55 -8.36
C LEU A 201 15.05 -1.89 -8.97
N GLU A 202 15.13 -1.96 -10.30
CA GLU A 202 15.54 -3.16 -11.04
C GLU A 202 16.97 -3.58 -10.66
N HIS A 203 17.93 -2.65 -10.69
CA HIS A 203 19.31 -2.93 -10.28
C HIS A 203 19.41 -3.36 -8.82
N GLY A 204 18.57 -2.80 -7.95
CA GLY A 204 18.51 -3.21 -6.55
C GLY A 204 18.13 -4.68 -6.39
N TYR A 205 17.13 -5.15 -7.14
CA TYR A 205 16.69 -6.54 -7.11
C TYR A 205 17.71 -7.52 -7.74
N GLN A 206 18.44 -7.09 -8.77
CA GLN A 206 19.36 -7.96 -9.52
C GLN A 206 20.77 -8.10 -8.90
N ALA A 207 21.12 -7.28 -7.91
CA ALA A 207 22.42 -7.25 -7.26
C ALA A 207 22.61 -8.39 -6.24
#